data_AF-A0A7S3FFL4-F1
#
_entry.id   AF-A0A7S3FFL4-F1
#
_cell.length_a   1.000
_cell.length_b   1.000
_cell.length_c   1.000
_cell.angle_alpha   90.00
_cell.angle_beta   90.00
_cell.angle_gamma   90.00
#
_symmetry.space_group_name_H-M   'P 1'
#
loop_
_entity.id
_entity.type
_entity.pdbx_description
1 polymer ?
#
loop_
_entity_poly.entity_id
_entity_poly.type
_entity_poly.pdbx_seq_one_letter_code
_entity_poly.pdbx_strand_id
1 'polypeptide(L)'
;ALLLHGNFLNAATARGEAMGFRLDGLDKARALKSLDGRVSLLDLVCLHMAEQAAEGEPRMDQECSHVGEACKLPLVEVARMLKEIQDGIRAVGQELALCPVSDLVDDIASAAGPQDGGGAEQLIGQRFRQAMGGFHAEMG
;
A
#
# COMPACT_ATOMS: atom_id res chain seq x y z
N ALA A 1 -27.28 -0.54 17.85
CA ALA A 1 -28.37 -1.54 17.89
C ALA A 1 -27.94 -2.92 18.39
N LEU A 2 -26.93 -3.58 17.79
CA LEU A 2 -26.57 -4.96 18.16
C LEU A 2 -26.13 -5.14 19.63
N LEU A 3 -25.30 -4.22 20.16
CA LEU A 3 -24.87 -4.26 21.56
C LEU A 3 -26.06 -4.22 22.54
N LEU A 4 -27.05 -3.37 22.27
CA LEU A 4 -28.27 -3.26 23.07
C LEU A 4 -29.05 -4.58 23.11
N HIS A 5 -29.28 -5.19 21.95
CA HIS A 5 -29.96 -6.48 21.87
C HIS A 5 -29.15 -7.59 22.55
N GLY A 6 -27.83 -7.60 22.35
CA GLY A 6 -26.93 -8.54 23.00
C GLY A 6 -26.99 -8.44 24.53
N ASN A 7 -26.93 -7.23 25.07
CA ASN A 7 -27.03 -6.97 26.51
C ASN A 7 -28.41 -7.39 27.05
N PHE A 8 -29.50 -7.04 26.37
CA PHE A 8 -30.86 -7.43 26.75
C PHE A 8 -31.02 -8.95 26.81
N LEU A 9 -30.59 -9.67 25.77
CA LEU A 9 -30.67 -11.13 25.72
C LEU A 9 -29.78 -11.82 26.77
N ASN A 10 -28.71 -11.16 27.21
CA ASN A 10 -27.76 -11.68 28.19
C ASN A 10 -27.93 -11.07 29.59
N ALA A 11 -29.02 -10.33 29.86
CA ALA A 11 -29.19 -9.51 31.07
C ALA A 11 -29.02 -10.29 32.39
N ALA A 12 -29.36 -11.59 32.39
CA ALA A 12 -29.21 -12.46 33.55
C ALA A 12 -27.84 -13.17 33.65
N THR A 13 -26.86 -12.78 32.83
CA THR A 13 -25.53 -13.40 32.77
C THR A 13 -24.45 -12.36 32.98
N ALA A 14 -23.23 -12.81 33.29
CA ALA A 14 -22.05 -11.93 33.34
C ALA A 14 -21.73 -11.20 32.02
N ARG A 15 -22.45 -11.50 30.93
CA ARG A 15 -22.30 -10.89 29.61
C ARG A 15 -23.38 -9.83 29.30
N GLY A 16 -24.29 -9.54 30.23
CA GLY A 16 -25.44 -8.64 30.04
C GLY A 16 -25.12 -7.14 30.09
N GLU A 17 -23.92 -6.75 30.51
CA GLU A 17 -23.51 -5.35 30.66
C GLU A 17 -22.27 -5.04 29.81
N ALA A 18 -22.21 -5.57 28.59
CA ALA A 18 -21.08 -5.30 27.72
C ALA A 18 -21.08 -3.85 27.25
N MET A 19 -19.89 -3.24 27.23
CA MET A 19 -19.66 -1.90 26.66
C MET A 19 -19.35 -1.93 25.15
N GLY A 20 -19.09 -3.13 24.61
CA GLY A 20 -18.76 -3.33 23.21
C GLY A 20 -18.61 -4.81 22.87
N PHE A 21 -18.43 -5.10 21.59
CA PHE A 21 -18.18 -6.44 21.08
C PHE A 21 -17.18 -6.38 19.93
N ARG A 22 -16.45 -7.48 19.71
CA ARG A 22 -15.53 -7.61 18.58
C ARG A 22 -16.31 -7.88 17.28
N LEU A 23 -15.81 -7.43 16.14
CA LEU A 23 -16.49 -7.58 14.84
C LEU A 23 -16.68 -9.04 14.40
N ASP A 24 -15.79 -9.96 14.81
CA ASP A 24 -15.98 -11.41 14.61
C ASP A 24 -17.23 -11.96 15.34
N GLY A 25 -17.78 -11.19 16.29
CA GLY A 25 -19.08 -11.47 16.90
C GLY A 25 -20.27 -11.36 15.95
N LEU A 26 -20.13 -10.68 14.81
CA LEU A 26 -21.20 -10.58 13.80
C LEU A 26 -21.57 -11.95 13.22
N ASP A 27 -20.60 -12.84 13.03
CA ASP A 27 -20.86 -14.22 12.57
C ASP A 27 -21.69 -15.00 13.58
N LYS A 28 -21.46 -14.77 14.87
CA LYS A 28 -22.25 -15.39 15.95
C LYS A 28 -23.68 -14.84 15.97
N ALA A 29 -23.85 -13.54 15.76
CA ALA A 29 -25.18 -12.93 15.66
C ALA A 29 -25.95 -13.45 14.44
N ARG A 30 -25.28 -13.69 13.31
CA ARG A 30 -25.86 -14.32 12.12
C ARG A 30 -26.25 -15.78 12.35
N ALA A 31 -25.50 -16.49 13.18
CA ALA A 31 -25.78 -17.88 13.54
C ALA A 31 -26.93 -18.03 14.57
N LEU A 32 -27.19 -17.00 15.39
CA LEU A 32 -28.26 -17.02 16.37
C LEU A 32 -29.61 -16.79 15.70
N LYS A 33 -30.41 -17.86 15.57
CA LYS A 33 -31.70 -17.86 14.86
C LYS A 33 -32.90 -17.74 15.80
N SER A 34 -34.00 -17.23 15.24
CA SER A 34 -35.34 -17.32 15.80
C SER A 34 -35.78 -18.78 15.98
N LEU A 35 -36.86 -18.98 16.74
CA LEU A 35 -37.40 -20.32 17.04
C LEU A 35 -37.79 -21.11 15.79
N ASP A 36 -38.24 -20.43 14.73
CA ASP A 36 -38.57 -21.04 13.44
C ASP A 36 -37.36 -21.22 12.51
N GLY A 37 -36.17 -20.78 12.96
CA GLY A 37 -34.92 -20.89 12.23
C GLY A 37 -34.75 -19.91 11.06
N ARG A 38 -35.74 -19.06 10.78
CA ARG A 38 -35.78 -18.28 9.53
C ARG A 38 -35.00 -16.97 9.62
N VAL A 39 -35.08 -16.28 10.75
CA VAL A 39 -34.51 -14.94 10.96
C VAL A 39 -33.35 -15.04 11.94
N SER A 40 -32.20 -14.45 11.62
CA SER A 40 -31.11 -14.30 12.61
C SER A 40 -31.23 -13.03 13.43
N LEU A 41 -30.54 -12.97 14.56
CA LEU A 41 -30.39 -11.74 15.33
C LEU A 41 -29.80 -10.61 14.48
N LEU A 42 -28.85 -10.94 13.60
CA LEU A 42 -28.28 -9.95 12.69
C LEU A 42 -29.33 -9.42 11.69
N ASP A 43 -30.15 -10.31 11.11
CA ASP A 43 -31.23 -9.91 10.20
C ASP A 43 -32.23 -8.97 10.89
N LEU A 44 -32.63 -9.30 12.12
CA LEU A 44 -33.52 -8.48 12.94
C LEU A 44 -32.93 -7.09 13.20
N VAL A 45 -31.65 -7.02 13.53
CA VAL A 45 -30.96 -5.76 13.82
C VAL A 45 -30.82 -4.91 12.55
N CYS A 46 -30.50 -5.52 11.40
CA CYS A 46 -30.47 -4.83 10.12
C CYS A 46 -31.84 -4.26 9.74
N LEU A 47 -32.92 -5.03 9.96
CA LEU A 47 -34.29 -4.56 9.73
C LEU A 47 -34.64 -3.37 10.63
N HIS A 48 -34.36 -3.47 11.94
CA HIS A 48 -34.58 -2.38 12.87
C HIS A 48 -33.82 -1.11 12.49
N MET A 49 -32.56 -1.25 12.04
CA MET A 49 -31.78 -0.11 11.56
C MET A 49 -32.36 0.50 10.28
N ALA A 50 -32.89 -0.30 9.36
CA ALA A 50 -33.53 0.19 8.15
C ALA A 50 -34.84 0.95 8.44
N GLU A 51 -35.62 0.51 9.44
CA GLU A 51 -36.84 1.19 9.87
C GLU A 51 -36.55 2.52 10.58
N GLN A 52 -35.40 2.65 11.24
CA GLN A 52 -34.99 3.87 11.93
C GLN A 52 -34.19 4.85 11.04
N ALA A 53 -33.79 4.43 9.84
CA ALA A 53 -33.01 5.26 8.94
C ALA A 53 -33.85 6.42 8.40
N ALA A 54 -33.33 7.64 8.45
CA ALA A 54 -33.96 8.81 7.85
C ALA A 54 -33.87 8.75 6.32
N GLU A 55 -34.82 9.39 5.62
CA GLU A 55 -34.77 9.51 4.16
C GLU A 55 -33.49 10.24 3.73
N GLY A 56 -32.65 9.56 2.95
CA GLY A 56 -31.39 10.10 2.42
C GLY A 56 -30.14 9.74 3.22
N GLU A 57 -30.25 9.05 4.36
CA GLU A 57 -29.08 8.48 5.04
C GLU A 57 -28.43 7.38 4.16
N PRO A 58 -27.10 7.43 3.98
CA PRO A 58 -26.40 6.40 3.23
C PRO A 58 -26.54 5.06 3.95
N ARG A 59 -26.90 4.04 3.17
CA ARG A 59 -27.00 2.68 3.71
C ARG A 59 -25.59 2.11 3.91
N MET A 60 -25.43 1.22 4.88
CA MET A 60 -24.14 0.63 5.25
C MET A 60 -23.42 -0.06 4.06
N ASP A 61 -24.16 -0.61 3.08
CA ASP A 61 -23.60 -1.16 1.84
C ASP A 61 -22.93 -0.10 0.96
N GLN A 62 -23.40 1.15 0.99
CA GLN A 62 -22.81 2.27 0.27
C GLN A 62 -21.54 2.76 0.98
N GLU A 63 -21.62 2.91 2.31
CA GLU A 63 -20.49 3.34 3.14
C GLU A 63 -19.33 2.33 3.12
N CYS A 64 -19.66 1.04 3.03
CA CYS A 64 -18.69 -0.06 3.03
C CYS A 64 -18.42 -0.64 1.62
N SER A 65 -18.72 0.12 0.57
CA SER A 65 -18.63 -0.33 -0.84
C SER A 65 -17.29 -0.94 -1.26
N HIS A 66 -16.18 -0.50 -0.65
CA HIS A 66 -14.82 -0.96 -1.00
C HIS A 66 -14.29 -2.06 -0.08
N VAL A 67 -15.00 -2.42 0.99
CA VAL A 67 -14.52 -3.40 1.99
C VAL A 67 -14.25 -4.75 1.33
N GLY A 68 -15.12 -5.18 0.41
CA GLY A 68 -14.96 -6.45 -0.30
C GLY A 68 -13.69 -6.54 -1.15
N GLU A 69 -13.30 -5.45 -1.79
CA GLU A 69 -12.06 -5.39 -2.57
C GLU A 69 -10.83 -5.21 -1.67
N ALA A 70 -10.95 -4.38 -0.63
CA ALA A 70 -9.88 -4.17 0.35
C ALA A 70 -9.47 -5.47 1.06
N CYS A 71 -10.42 -6.34 1.39
CA CYS A 71 -10.15 -7.63 2.02
C CYS A 71 -9.31 -8.59 1.16
N LYS A 72 -9.28 -8.39 -0.17
CA LYS A 72 -8.52 -9.25 -1.10
C LYS A 72 -7.09 -8.78 -1.31
N LEU A 73 -6.72 -7.59 -0.82
CA LEU A 73 -5.41 -7.00 -1.08
C LEU A 73 -4.30 -7.81 -0.39
N PRO A 74 -3.31 -8.32 -1.14
CA PRO A 74 -2.17 -9.00 -0.56
C PRO A 74 -1.20 -7.97 0.03
N LEU A 75 -1.43 -7.54 1.28
CA LEU A 75 -0.67 -6.47 1.92
C LEU A 75 0.84 -6.70 1.91
N VAL A 76 1.29 -7.95 2.02
CA VAL A 76 2.71 -8.32 1.96
C VAL A 76 3.30 -8.03 0.59
N GLU A 77 2.59 -8.36 -0.50
CA GLU A 77 3.06 -8.09 -1.86
C GLU A 77 3.03 -6.59 -2.17
N VAL A 78 1.99 -5.88 -1.72
CA VAL A 78 1.90 -4.42 -1.87
C VAL A 78 3.07 -3.74 -1.16
N ALA A 79 3.38 -4.14 0.08
CA ALA A 79 4.52 -3.62 0.81
C ALA A 79 5.86 -3.92 0.10
N ARG A 80 6.00 -5.13 -0.47
CA ARG A 80 7.18 -5.50 -1.27
C ARG A 80 7.32 -4.61 -2.50
N MET A 81 6.26 -4.43 -3.28
CA MET A 81 6.28 -3.59 -4.48
C MET A 81 6.63 -2.13 -4.15
N LEU A 82 6.06 -1.59 -3.07
CA LEU A 82 6.39 -0.23 -2.62
C LEU A 82 7.88 -0.09 -2.26
N LYS A 83 8.44 -1.09 -1.59
CA LYS A 83 9.87 -1.12 -1.27
C LYS A 83 10.75 -1.17 -2.53
N GLU A 84 10.41 -2.04 -3.48
CA GLU A 84 11.13 -2.15 -4.75
C GLU A 84 11.13 -0.84 -5.54
N ILE A 85 9.99 -0.16 -5.58
CA ILE A 85 9.87 1.16 -6.20
C ILE A 85 10.76 2.18 -5.48
N GLN A 86 10.76 2.21 -4.15
CA GLN A 86 11.60 3.14 -3.38
C GLN A 86 13.10 2.87 -3.59
N ASP A 87 13.51 1.61 -3.59
CA ASP A 87 14.90 1.23 -3.80
C ASP A 87 15.35 1.55 -5.23
N GLY A 88 14.49 1.31 -6.23
CA GLY A 88 14.74 1.70 -7.62
C GLY A 88 14.89 3.21 -7.80
N ILE A 89 13.99 4.00 -7.20
CA ILE A 89 14.09 5.48 -7.22
C ILE A 89 15.39 5.94 -6.57
N ARG A 90 15.79 5.32 -5.45
CA ARG A 90 17.04 5.66 -4.76
C ARG A 90 18.26 5.35 -5.64
N ALA A 91 18.28 4.19 -6.30
CA ALA A 91 19.37 3.79 -7.18
C ALA A 91 19.53 4.76 -8.35
N VAL A 92 18.44 5.10 -9.05
CA VAL A 92 18.47 6.09 -10.14
C VAL A 92 18.95 7.46 -9.64
N GLY A 93 18.53 7.88 -8.44
CA GLY A 93 19.02 9.12 -7.83
C GLY A 93 20.52 9.11 -7.55
N GLN A 94 21.09 7.97 -7.13
CA GLN A 94 22.53 7.81 -6.91
C GLN A 94 23.30 7.82 -8.23
N GLU A 95 22.80 7.13 -9.26
CA GLU A 95 23.40 7.13 -10.59
C GLU A 95 23.45 8.54 -11.20
N LEU A 96 22.35 9.31 -11.08
CA LEU A 96 22.30 10.70 -11.52
C LEU A 96 23.25 11.62 -10.75
N ALA A 97 23.54 11.33 -9.48
CA ALA A 97 24.49 12.11 -8.69
C ALA A 97 25.95 11.82 -9.08
N LEU A 98 26.25 10.59 -9.49
CA LEU A 98 27.59 10.17 -9.93
C LEU A 98 27.86 10.53 -11.40
N CYS A 99 26.82 10.52 -12.24
CA CYS A 99 26.89 10.91 -13.64
C CYS A 99 25.77 11.92 -13.92
N PRO A 100 25.99 13.20 -13.60
CA PRO A 100 25.08 14.26 -13.96
C PRO A 100 24.82 14.26 -15.46
N VAL A 101 23.57 14.45 -15.86
CA VAL A 101 23.19 14.50 -17.29
C VAL A 101 23.92 15.63 -18.03
N SER A 102 24.34 16.69 -17.32
CA SER A 102 25.20 17.74 -17.87
C SER A 102 26.49 17.20 -18.46
N ASP A 103 27.08 16.20 -17.82
CA ASP A 103 28.40 15.67 -18.17
C ASP A 103 28.31 14.86 -19.47
N LEU A 104 27.17 14.22 -19.75
CA LEU A 104 26.89 13.58 -21.05
C LEU A 104 26.75 14.60 -22.20
N VAL A 105 26.15 15.77 -21.93
CA VAL A 105 25.97 16.81 -22.96
C VAL A 105 27.33 17.37 -23.37
N ASP A 106 28.23 17.58 -22.41
CA ASP A 106 29.60 18.04 -22.65
C ASP A 106 30.43 16.98 -23.40
N ASP A 107 30.27 15.70 -23.09
CA ASP A 107 30.94 14.61 -23.80
C ASP A 107 30.44 14.45 -25.26
N ILE A 108 29.14 14.60 -25.52
CA ILE A 108 28.57 14.59 -26.88
C ILE A 108 29.03 15.81 -27.68
N ALA A 109 29.05 16.99 -27.06
CA ALA A 109 29.53 18.22 -27.69
C ALA A 109 31.03 18.14 -28.02
N SER A 110 31.83 17.54 -27.14
CA SER A 110 33.26 17.30 -27.38
C SER A 110 33.52 16.25 -28.47
N ALA A 111 32.63 15.27 -28.66
CA ALA A 111 32.74 14.26 -29.72
C ALA A 111 32.35 14.79 -31.11
N ALA A 112 31.59 15.88 -31.18
CA ALA A 112 31.14 16.51 -32.43
C ALA A 112 32.12 17.57 -33.01
N GLY A 113 33.29 17.78 -32.37
CA GLY A 113 34.34 18.66 -32.88
C GLY A 113 35.07 18.11 -34.12
N PRO A 114 35.80 18.93 -34.89
CA PRO A 114 36.40 18.52 -36.17
C PRO A 114 37.33 17.33 -35.99
N GLN A 115 37.07 16.25 -36.72
CA GLN A 115 37.89 15.04 -36.70
C GLN A 115 39.27 15.32 -37.32
N ASP A 116 40.24 15.69 -36.48
CA ASP A 116 41.66 15.48 -36.75
C ASP A 116 42.08 14.23 -35.95
N GLY A 117 42.02 13.08 -36.62
CA GLY A 117 41.93 11.73 -36.05
C GLY A 117 43.12 11.22 -35.21
N GLY A 118 44.06 12.07 -34.79
CA GLY A 118 45.19 11.67 -33.95
C GLY A 118 45.11 12.09 -32.48
N GLY A 119 44.43 13.20 -32.17
CA GLY A 119 44.42 13.78 -30.82
C GLY A 119 43.33 13.24 -29.91
N ALA A 120 42.14 12.97 -30.47
CA ALA A 120 40.97 12.55 -29.71
C ALA A 120 41.15 11.16 -29.06
N GLU A 121 41.72 10.18 -29.79
CA GLU A 121 41.99 8.84 -29.24
C GLU A 121 43.01 8.87 -28.11
N GLN A 122 44.04 9.72 -28.20
CA GLN A 122 45.03 9.86 -27.14
C GLN A 122 44.43 10.51 -25.90
N LEU A 123 43.57 11.52 -26.07
CA LEU A 123 42.90 12.20 -24.96
C LEU A 123 41.91 11.27 -24.25
N ILE A 124 41.13 10.48 -25.00
CA ILE A 124 40.22 9.47 -24.46
C ILE A 124 40.99 8.38 -23.70
N GLY A 125 42.07 7.86 -24.29
CA GLY A 125 42.94 6.87 -23.64
C GLY A 125 43.67 7.40 -22.40
N GLN A 126 43.91 8.72 -22.31
CA GLN A 126 44.51 9.35 -21.14
C GLN A 126 43.47 9.55 -20.02
N ARG A 127 42.26 10.01 -20.36
CA ARG A 127 41.14 10.15 -19.41
C ARG A 127 40.71 8.80 -18.83
N PHE A 128 40.63 7.75 -19.66
CA PHE A 128 40.32 6.39 -19.19
C PHE A 128 41.36 5.86 -18.21
N ARG A 129 42.66 6.05 -18.50
CA ARG A 129 43.74 5.66 -17.57
C ARG A 129 43.69 6.40 -16.24
N GLN A 130 43.30 7.68 -16.26
CA GLN A 130 43.18 8.49 -15.05
C GLN A 130 42.00 8.04 -14.18
N ALA A 131 40.86 7.71 -14.80
CA ALA A 131 39.70 7.14 -14.10
C ALA A 131 40.01 5.76 -13.49
N MET A 132 40.71 4.88 -14.22
CA MET A 132 41.10 3.55 -13.73
C MET A 132 42.22 3.60 -12.67
N GLY A 133 43.05 4.64 -12.68
CA GLY A 133 44.08 4.85 -11.65
C GLY A 133 43.50 5.10 -10.27
N GLY A 134 42.36 5.80 -10.17
CA GLY A 134 41.62 5.95 -8.92
C GLY A 134 41.06 4.63 -8.41
N PHE A 135 40.58 3.77 -9.30
CA PHE A 135 40.00 2.47 -8.96
C PHE A 135 41.02 1.49 -8.35
N HIS A 136 42.29 1.57 -8.77
CA HIS A 136 43.37 0.76 -8.19
C HIS A 136 43.91 1.29 -6.85
N ALA A 137 43.70 2.57 -6.55
CA ALA A 137 44.12 3.17 -5.28
C ALA A 137 43.14 2.88 -4.12
N GLU A 138 41.87 2.58 -4.41
CA GLU A 138 40.85 2.23 -3.40
C GLU A 138 40.79 0.73 -3.06
N MET A 139 41.53 -0.14 -3.78
CA MET A 139 41.57 -1.60 -3.52
C MET A 139 42.84 -2.08 -2.78
N GLY A 140 43.74 -1.18 -2.38
CA GLY A 140 44.93 -1.48 -1.55
C GLY A 140 44.75 -0.99 -0.13
#